data_AF-A0A7J3WF02-F1
#
_entry.id   AF-A0A7J3WF02-F1
#
_cell.length_a   1.000
_cell.length_b   1.000
_cell.length_c   1.000
_cell.angle_alpha   90.00
_cell.angle_beta   90.00
_cell.angle_gamma   90.00
#
_symmetry.space_group_name_H-M   'P 1'
#
loop_
_entity.id
_entity.type
_entity.pdbx_description
1 polymer ?
#
loop_
_entity_poly.entity_id
_entity_poly.type
_entity_poly.pdbx_seq_one_letter_code
_entity_poly.pdbx_strand_id
1 'polypeptide(L)'
;MGSVSHMEKAVLKFVNTLFAGKFAEAERILNKIAKRASTEEERRAVHALRGILNAYQLDDRDSLVYRIFIEGNPAMAAKKIKDSLLQHINTNNAESDAYYAIWLLILNNIKKIRVPHRLAETEPRETETTQA
;
A
#
# COMPACT_ATOMS: atom_id res chain seq x y z
N MET A 1 -16.74 -0.30 9.13
CA MET A 1 -15.88 -0.76 8.01
C MET A 1 -16.73 -1.24 6.82
N GLY A 2 -17.59 -0.37 6.26
CA GLY A 2 -18.60 -0.79 5.27
C GLY A 2 -18.32 -0.44 3.80
N SER A 3 -17.64 0.67 3.51
CA SER A 3 -17.69 1.26 2.16
C SER A 3 -16.73 0.66 1.13
N VAL A 4 -15.57 0.12 1.54
CA VAL A 4 -14.52 -0.37 0.61
C VAL A 4 -14.29 -1.88 0.63
N SER A 5 -15.08 -2.64 1.40
CA SER A 5 -14.91 -4.10 1.54
C SER A 5 -14.99 -4.84 0.19
N HIS A 6 -15.92 -4.42 -0.67
CA HIS A 6 -16.09 -4.97 -2.00
C HIS A 6 -14.88 -4.70 -2.93
N MET A 7 -14.02 -3.72 -2.60
CA MET A 7 -12.80 -3.39 -3.35
C MET A 7 -11.57 -4.15 -2.86
N GLU A 8 -11.63 -4.84 -1.71
CA GLU A 8 -10.48 -5.44 -1.03
C GLU A 8 -9.57 -6.25 -1.97
N LYS A 9 -10.16 -7.20 -2.71
CA LYS A 9 -9.40 -8.05 -3.63
C LYS A 9 -8.70 -7.23 -4.72
N ALA A 10 -9.36 -6.20 -5.25
CA ALA A 10 -8.80 -5.34 -6.28
C ALA A 10 -7.66 -4.47 -5.73
N VAL A 11 -7.83 -3.93 -4.52
CA VAL A 11 -6.81 -3.13 -3.82
C VAL A 11 -5.56 -3.95 -3.54
N LEU A 12 -5.72 -5.14 -2.93
CA LEU A 12 -4.58 -6.01 -2.63
C LEU A 12 -3.87 -6.49 -3.90
N LYS A 13 -4.63 -6.76 -4.97
CA LYS A 13 -4.06 -7.08 -6.28
C LYS A 13 -3.27 -5.89 -6.84
N PHE A 14 -3.81 -4.68 -6.76
CA PHE A 14 -3.12 -3.45 -7.18
C PHE A 14 -1.80 -3.28 -6.43
N VAL A 15 -1.80 -3.30 -5.10
CA VAL A 15 -0.59 -3.08 -4.29
C VAL A 15 0.47 -4.15 -4.58
N ASN A 16 0.07 -5.42 -4.63
CA ASN A 16 1.00 -6.50 -4.96
C ASN A 16 1.53 -6.42 -6.40
N THR A 17 0.74 -5.93 -7.35
CA THR A 17 1.19 -5.74 -8.73
C THR A 17 2.18 -4.58 -8.81
N LEU A 18 1.90 -3.48 -8.11
CA LEU A 18 2.76 -2.31 -8.03
C LEU A 18 4.12 -2.67 -7.42
N PHE A 19 4.11 -3.32 -6.25
CA PHE A 19 5.32 -3.74 -5.57
C PHE A 19 6.10 -4.83 -6.32
N ALA A 20 5.51 -5.44 -7.34
CA ALA A 20 6.20 -6.35 -8.26
C ALA A 20 6.98 -5.63 -9.37
N GLY A 21 6.94 -4.31 -9.43
CA GLY A 21 7.50 -3.52 -10.53
C GLY A 21 6.66 -3.56 -11.81
N LYS A 22 5.44 -4.11 -11.76
CA LYS A 22 4.54 -4.21 -12.91
C LYS A 22 3.69 -2.95 -13.05
N PHE A 23 4.32 -1.79 -13.26
CA PHE A 23 3.66 -0.47 -13.24
C PHE A 23 2.46 -0.35 -14.19
N ALA A 24 2.64 -0.71 -15.47
CA ALA A 24 1.56 -0.63 -16.45
C ALA A 24 0.33 -1.49 -16.06
N GLU A 25 0.56 -2.66 -15.44
CA GLU A 25 -0.53 -3.53 -14.99
C GLU A 25 -1.20 -2.96 -13.72
N ALA A 26 -0.42 -2.41 -12.79
CA ALA A 26 -0.95 -1.73 -11.61
C ALA A 26 -1.82 -0.53 -12.00
N GLU A 27 -1.38 0.30 -12.95
CA GLU A 27 -2.15 1.41 -13.51
C GLU A 27 -3.46 0.93 -14.16
N ARG A 28 -3.43 -0.16 -14.93
CA ARG A 28 -4.65 -0.75 -15.50
C ARG A 28 -5.63 -1.19 -14.42
N ILE A 29 -5.15 -1.82 -13.34
CA ILE A 29 -6.00 -2.23 -12.22
C ILE A 29 -6.61 -0.99 -11.55
N LEU A 30 -5.79 0.02 -11.23
CA LEU A 30 -6.25 1.26 -10.62
C LEU A 30 -7.28 1.99 -11.49
N ASN A 31 -7.06 2.03 -12.81
CA ASN A 31 -8.01 2.61 -13.76
C ASN A 31 -9.34 1.85 -13.78
N LYS A 32 -9.34 0.52 -13.63
CA LYS A 32 -10.58 -0.27 -13.51
C LYS A 32 -11.32 0.03 -12.21
N ILE A 33 -10.60 0.19 -11.10
CA ILE A 33 -11.20 0.61 -9.81
C ILE A 33 -11.80 2.01 -9.97
N ALA A 34 -11.04 2.95 -10.52
CA ALA A 34 -11.46 4.33 -10.72
C ALA A 34 -12.69 4.47 -11.63
N LYS A 35 -12.79 3.66 -12.70
CA LYS A 35 -13.97 3.65 -13.59
C LYS A 35 -15.24 3.11 -12.92
N ARG A 36 -15.09 2.26 -11.89
CA ARG A 36 -16.21 1.68 -11.14
C ARG A 36 -16.60 2.52 -9.93
N ALA A 37 -15.71 3.38 -9.46
CA ALA A 37 -15.97 4.31 -8.38
C ALA A 37 -17.03 5.33 -8.80
N SER A 38 -18.21 5.20 -8.21
CA SER A 38 -19.42 5.97 -8.50
C SER A 38 -19.75 6.97 -7.39
N THR A 39 -19.36 6.68 -6.14
CA THR A 39 -19.60 7.54 -4.99
C THR A 39 -18.38 8.39 -4.62
N GLU A 40 -18.59 9.46 -3.84
CA GLU A 40 -17.48 10.29 -3.32
C GLU A 40 -16.54 9.48 -2.41
N GLU A 41 -17.08 8.57 -1.61
CA GLU A 41 -16.27 7.67 -0.78
C GLU A 41 -15.37 6.78 -1.65
N GLU A 42 -15.92 6.18 -2.71
CA GLU A 42 -15.13 5.36 -3.63
C GLU A 42 -14.05 6.19 -4.35
N ARG A 43 -14.34 7.46 -4.66
CA ARG A 43 -13.34 8.40 -5.21
C ARG A 43 -12.24 8.72 -4.19
N ARG A 44 -12.56 8.88 -2.91
CA ARG A 44 -11.58 9.03 -1.82
C ARG A 44 -10.67 7.81 -1.71
N ALA A 45 -11.22 6.60 -1.84
CA ALA A 45 -10.42 5.37 -1.89
C ALA A 45 -9.46 5.36 -3.10
N VAL A 46 -9.97 5.70 -4.29
CA VAL A 46 -9.13 5.83 -5.50
C VAL A 46 -8.02 6.87 -5.31
N HIS A 47 -8.30 7.98 -4.61
CA HIS A 47 -7.31 9.00 -4.32
C HIS A 47 -6.15 8.46 -3.47
N ALA A 48 -6.44 7.66 -2.43
CA ALA A 48 -5.40 6.99 -1.64
C ALA A 48 -4.51 6.09 -2.51
N LEU A 49 -5.12 5.29 -3.40
CA LEU A 49 -4.38 4.39 -4.29
C LEU A 49 -3.51 5.14 -5.31
N ARG A 50 -3.99 6.28 -5.82
CA ARG A 50 -3.18 7.17 -6.69
C ARG A 50 -2.00 7.76 -5.94
N GLY A 51 -2.19 8.18 -4.69
CA GLY A 51 -1.09 8.65 -3.84
C GLY A 51 -0.01 7.57 -3.67
N ILE A 52 -0.41 6.32 -3.41
CA ILE A 52 0.51 5.18 -3.32
C ILE A 52 1.26 4.96 -4.64
N LEU A 53 0.56 4.97 -5.77
CA LEU A 53 1.19 4.83 -7.09
C LEU A 53 2.24 5.92 -7.33
N ASN A 54 1.88 7.18 -7.09
CA ASN A 54 2.75 8.32 -7.32
C ASN A 54 3.99 8.27 -6.43
N ALA A 55 3.83 8.05 -5.12
CA ALA A 55 4.95 7.91 -4.19
C ALA A 55 5.91 6.79 -4.63
N TYR A 56 5.36 5.67 -5.12
CA TYR A 56 6.15 4.54 -5.57
C TYR A 56 6.87 4.76 -6.92
N GLN A 57 6.25 5.52 -7.84
CA GLN A 57 6.85 5.89 -9.11
C GLN A 57 7.98 6.91 -8.94
N LEU A 58 7.82 7.85 -8.01
CA LEU A 58 8.81 8.87 -7.68
C LEU A 58 9.96 8.34 -6.81
N ASP A 59 9.92 7.06 -6.42
CA ASP A 59 10.84 6.46 -5.43
C ASP A 59 10.95 7.28 -4.13
N ASP A 60 9.81 7.80 -3.66
CA ASP A 60 9.72 8.58 -2.42
C ASP A 60 9.93 7.64 -1.22
N ARG A 61 11.20 7.49 -0.80
CA ARG A 61 11.62 6.62 0.31
C ARG A 61 11.09 7.09 1.67
N ASP A 62 10.70 8.35 1.80
CA ASP A 62 10.10 8.91 3.01
C ASP A 62 8.60 8.63 3.10
N SER A 63 7.97 8.24 2.00
CA SER A 63 6.56 7.88 1.99
C SER A 63 6.25 6.69 2.89
N LEU A 64 5.01 6.68 3.41
CA LEU A 64 4.51 5.61 4.26
C LEU A 64 4.62 4.23 3.62
N VAL A 65 4.53 4.18 2.29
CA VAL A 65 4.64 2.96 1.46
C VAL A 65 5.98 2.25 1.69
N TYR A 66 7.08 3.00 1.75
CA TYR A 66 8.41 2.45 1.96
C TYR A 66 8.76 2.29 3.44
N ARG A 67 8.36 3.25 4.29
CA ARG A 67 8.65 3.21 5.73
C ARG A 67 8.17 1.93 6.43
N ILE A 68 7.06 1.36 5.97
CA ILE A 68 6.57 0.07 6.49
C ILE A 68 7.63 -1.03 6.34
N PHE A 69 8.41 -1.03 5.27
CA PHE A 69 9.33 -2.12 4.93
C PHE A 69 10.79 -1.82 5.28
N ILE A 70 11.19 -0.55 5.42
CA ILE A 70 12.57 -0.16 5.71
C ILE A 70 12.96 -0.48 7.18
N GLU A 71 12.01 -0.40 8.13
CA GLU A 71 12.29 -0.56 9.57
C GLU A 71 12.47 -2.04 10.02
N GLY A 72 12.82 -2.95 9.09
CA GLY A 72 13.17 -4.34 9.35
C GLY A 72 11.99 -5.30 9.52
N ASN A 73 11.03 -5.02 10.42
CA ASN A 73 9.84 -5.87 10.62
C ASN A 73 8.54 -5.19 10.12
N PRO A 74 8.08 -5.52 8.90
CA PRO A 74 6.88 -4.90 8.32
C PRO A 74 5.62 -5.08 9.15
N ALA A 75 5.46 -6.20 9.85
CA ALA A 75 4.28 -6.43 10.68
C ALA A 75 4.25 -5.52 11.91
N MET A 76 5.41 -5.28 12.53
CA MET A 76 5.52 -4.34 13.65
C MET A 76 5.35 -2.88 13.19
N ALA A 77 6.00 -2.49 12.10
CA ALA A 77 5.87 -1.15 11.53
C ALA A 77 4.42 -0.86 11.14
N ALA A 78 3.76 -1.79 10.43
CA ALA A 78 2.36 -1.67 10.07
C ALA A 78 1.44 -1.57 11.28
N LYS A 79 1.72 -2.30 12.37
CA LYS A 79 0.96 -2.19 13.62
C LYS A 79 1.08 -0.79 14.21
N LYS A 80 2.30 -0.26 14.37
CA LYS A 80 2.52 1.10 14.91
C LYS A 80 1.80 2.17 14.08
N ILE A 81 1.96 2.10 12.76
CA ILE A 81 1.31 3.03 11.82
C ILE A 81 -0.20 2.92 11.91
N LYS A 82 -0.74 1.70 11.97
CA LYS A 82 -2.17 1.46 12.14
C LYS A 82 -2.70 2.07 13.43
N ASP A 83 -1.99 1.90 14.55
CA ASP A 83 -2.40 2.44 15.84
C ASP A 83 -2.44 4.00 15.80
N SER A 84 -1.40 4.63 15.23
CA SER A 84 -1.37 6.09 15.02
C SER A 84 -2.48 6.57 14.07
N LEU A 85 -2.76 5.81 13.01
CA LEU A 85 -3.80 6.13 12.05
C LEU A 85 -5.19 6.05 12.68
N LEU A 86 -5.46 5.01 13.48
CA LEU A 86 -6.72 4.87 14.21
C LEU A 86 -6.92 6.01 15.21
N GLN A 87 -5.86 6.42 15.92
CA GLN A 87 -5.91 7.59 16.80
C GLN A 87 -6.29 8.85 16.02
N HIS A 88 -5.64 9.09 14.87
CA HIS A 88 -5.94 10.24 14.03
C HIS A 88 -7.38 10.22 13.50
N ILE A 89 -7.88 9.06 13.06
CA ILE A 89 -9.26 8.87 12.59
C ILE A 89 -10.24 9.23 13.71
N ASN A 90 -10.02 8.71 14.92
CA ASN A 90 -10.91 8.94 16.06
C ASN A 90 -10.92 10.41 16.47
N THR A 91 -9.74 11.05 16.55
CA THR A 91 -9.63 12.48 16.91
C THR A 91 -10.35 13.38 15.91
N ASN A 92 -10.41 13.00 14.63
CA ASN A 92 -11.01 13.80 13.57
C ASN A 92 -12.41 13.31 13.15
N ASN A 93 -13.01 12.35 13.86
CA ASN A 93 -14.29 11.72 13.51
C ASN A 93 -14.36 11.23 12.05
N ALA A 94 -13.24 10.69 11.53
CA ALA A 94 -13.10 10.32 10.12
C ALA A 94 -13.32 8.82 9.83
N GLU A 95 -14.11 8.14 10.67
CA GLU A 95 -14.28 6.68 10.67
C GLU A 95 -14.92 6.13 9.37
N SER A 96 -15.71 6.96 8.70
CA SER A 96 -16.35 6.66 7.42
C SER A 96 -15.46 6.99 6.21
N ASP A 97 -14.29 7.60 6.41
CA ASP A 97 -13.47 8.06 5.31
C ASP A 97 -12.74 6.90 4.61
N ALA A 98 -13.18 6.65 3.38
CA ALA A 98 -12.66 5.59 2.54
C ALA A 98 -11.16 5.78 2.19
N TYR A 99 -10.62 7.00 2.24
CA TYR A 99 -9.18 7.24 2.11
C TYR A 99 -8.40 6.48 3.20
N TYR A 100 -8.81 6.65 4.46
CA TYR A 100 -8.17 5.98 5.58
C TYR A 100 -8.49 4.48 5.62
N ALA A 101 -9.68 4.09 5.18
CA ALA A 101 -10.06 2.68 5.07
C ALA A 101 -9.13 1.88 4.15
N ILE A 102 -8.67 2.47 3.03
CA ILE A 102 -7.68 1.84 2.14
C ILE A 102 -6.35 1.60 2.86
N TRP A 103 -5.85 2.59 3.59
CA TRP A 103 -4.62 2.45 4.37
C TRP A 103 -4.76 1.37 5.44
N LEU A 104 -5.87 1.36 6.19
CA LEU A 104 -6.15 0.31 7.17
C LEU A 104 -6.21 -1.08 6.53
N LEU A 105 -6.83 -1.20 5.35
CA LEU A 105 -6.93 -2.46 4.61
C LEU A 105 -5.55 -3.00 4.21
N ILE A 106 -4.66 -2.12 3.75
CA ILE A 106 -3.27 -2.45 3.40
C ILE A 106 -2.51 -2.89 4.66
N LEU A 107 -2.54 -2.09 5.72
CA LEU A 107 -1.83 -2.36 6.98
C LEU A 107 -2.30 -3.68 7.63
N ASN A 108 -3.60 -3.95 7.62
CA ASN A 108 -4.17 -5.21 8.13
C ASN A 108 -3.74 -6.43 7.32
N ASN A 109 -3.43 -6.26 6.04
CA ASN A 109 -3.02 -7.34 5.15
C ASN A 109 -1.52 -7.34 4.86
N ILE A 110 -0.69 -6.62 5.64
CA ILE A 110 0.74 -6.45 5.35
C ILE A 110 1.47 -7.78 5.18
N LYS A 111 1.12 -8.82 5.95
CA LYS A 111 1.71 -10.16 5.85
C LYS A 111 1.43 -10.88 4.53
N LYS A 112 0.39 -10.46 3.80
CA LYS A 112 0.01 -10.98 2.48
C LYS A 112 0.49 -10.08 1.34
N ILE A 113 1.08 -8.94 1.66
CA ILE A 113 1.60 -7.99 0.69
C ILE A 113 3.09 -8.29 0.51
N ARG A 114 3.51 -8.39 -0.74
CA ARG A 114 4.91 -8.62 -1.08
C ARG A 114 5.80 -7.46 -0.63
N VAL A 115 7.09 -7.72 -0.46
CA VAL A 115 8.08 -6.65 -0.29
C VAL A 115 8.20 -5.84 -1.59
N PRO A 116 8.30 -4.50 -1.52
CA PRO A 116 8.59 -3.65 -2.66
C PRO A 116 9.84 -4.10 -3.45
N HIS A 117 9.72 -4.29 -4.77
CA HIS A 117 10.86 -4.71 -5.61
C HIS A 117 12.07 -3.77 -5.50
N ARG A 118 11.83 -2.46 -5.44
CA ARG A 118 12.87 -1.42 -5.24
C ARG A 118 13.60 -1.47 -3.90
N LEU A 119 13.10 -2.25 -2.93
CA LEU A 119 13.81 -2.54 -1.67
C LEU A 119 14.52 -3.90 -1.73
N ALA A 120 13.96 -4.86 -2.47
CA ALA A 120 14.60 -6.16 -2.68
C ALA A 120 15.88 -6.06 -3.53
N GLU A 121 15.98 -5.08 -4.43
CA GLU A 121 17.18 -4.82 -5.24
C GLU A 121 18.34 -4.20 -4.45
N THR A 122 18.09 -3.68 -3.25
CA THR A 122 19.10 -3.06 -2.38
C THR A 122 19.77 -4.02 -1.38
N GLU A 123 19.34 -5.28 -1.28
CA GLU A 123 20.14 -6.30 -0.58
C GLU A 123 21.24 -6.78 -1.54
N PRO A 124 22.54 -6.68 -1.16
CA PRO A 124 23.59 -7.31 -1.94
C PRO A 124 23.25 -8.79 -2.05
N ARG A 125 23.19 -9.31 -3.27
CA ARG A 125 23.37 -10.75 -3.46
C ARG A 125 24.73 -11.06 -2.83
N GLU A 126 24.74 -11.74 -1.70
CA GLU A 126 25.93 -12.48 -1.26
C GLU A 126 26.22 -13.50 -2.36
N THR A 127 26.93 -13.06 -3.40
CA THR A 127 27.49 -13.95 -4.41
C THR A 127 28.55 -14.76 -3.70
N GLU A 128 28.14 -15.97 -3.33
CA GLU A 128 28.94 -17.19 -3.26
C GLU A 128 30.39 -16.96 -3.70
N THR A 129 31.26 -16.63 -2.73
CA THR A 129 32.69 -16.82 -2.91
C THR A 129 33.02 -18.23 -2.42
N THR A 130 32.54 -19.22 -3.19
CA THR A 130 33.04 -20.59 -3.06
C THR A 130 34.11 -20.79 -4.12
N GLN A 131 35.36 -20.72 -3.65
CA GLN A 131 36.52 -21.53 -4.02
C GLN A 131 36.88 -21.69 -5.51
N ALA A 132 38.08 -21.22 -5.86
CA ALA A 132 39.07 -21.99 -6.62
C ALA A 132 40.47 -21.65 -6.10
#